data_AF-A0A2R6XKK7-F1
#
_entry.id   AF-A0A2R6XKK7-F1
#
_cell.length_a   1.000
_cell.length_b   1.000
_cell.length_c   1.000
_cell.angle_alpha   90.00
_cell.angle_beta   90.00
_cell.angle_gamma   90.00
#
_symmetry.space_group_name_H-M   'P 1'
#
loop_
_entity.id
_entity.type
_entity.pdbx_description
1 polymer ?
#
loop_
_entity_poly.entity_id
_entity_poly.type
_entity_poly.pdbx_seq_one_letter_code
_entity_poly.pdbx_strand_id
1 'polypeptide(L)'
;MGQDTTSSDPSTGKLDFMFSGMTGGDGENSDAQNSTWQARMVAMTLPKLFEDIKSMSLTDRDQVFRIADLGCSSGPNTIRNVEAVIEQVRARYKEAEVDTSSGPEIQVYFQDLPNTDFNTLIKFLFSQPRSDEEKVQKYMSAAVPGSFYDRLFPKSTINIALSTFALHWLSEIPAAVRDKASPAYNGGNTQIKRSSLATKEAFAEQAKRDLDRFLAARAHEIGPGGLLFMIFLIRPDEQSGRL
;
A
#
# COMPACT_ATOMS: atom_id res chain seq x y z
N MET A 1 -37.27 34.04 -22.00
CA MET A 1 -37.18 35.05 -20.93
C MET A 1 -37.07 34.33 -19.61
N GLY A 2 -35.96 34.51 -18.91
CA GLY A 2 -35.66 33.88 -17.63
C GLY A 2 -34.16 33.99 -17.41
N GLN A 3 -33.75 35.04 -16.72
CA GLN A 3 -32.37 35.50 -16.61
C GLN A 3 -31.54 34.62 -15.69
N ASP A 4 -30.30 34.40 -16.14
CA ASP A 4 -29.13 33.98 -15.40
C ASP A 4 -28.76 35.05 -14.35
N THR A 5 -28.65 34.67 -13.07
CA THR A 5 -27.85 35.41 -12.07
C THR A 5 -27.53 34.51 -10.87
N THR A 6 -26.37 33.85 -10.90
CA THR A 6 -25.63 33.53 -9.67
C THR A 6 -24.18 33.90 -9.88
N SER A 7 -23.81 35.09 -9.44
CA SER A 7 -22.41 35.50 -9.28
C SER A 7 -21.81 34.70 -8.13
N SER A 8 -20.89 33.78 -8.43
CA SER A 8 -20.02 33.19 -7.40
C SER A 8 -18.79 34.08 -7.21
N ASP A 9 -18.69 34.68 -6.02
CA ASP A 9 -17.51 35.33 -5.48
C ASP A 9 -16.29 34.36 -5.51
N PRO A 10 -15.13 34.74 -6.07
CA PRO A 10 -13.98 33.84 -6.23
C PRO A 10 -13.08 33.73 -5.00
N SER A 11 -13.48 34.23 -3.82
CA SER A 11 -12.55 34.43 -2.70
C SER A 11 -12.44 33.30 -1.66
N THR A 12 -13.10 32.14 -1.80
CA THR A 12 -12.94 31.03 -0.84
C THR A 12 -12.88 29.65 -1.49
N GLY A 13 -11.85 29.42 -2.32
CA GLY A 13 -11.49 28.07 -2.76
C GLY A 13 -10.78 27.32 -1.63
N LYS A 14 -11.52 26.67 -0.72
CA LYS A 14 -10.97 25.55 0.04
C LYS A 14 -10.66 24.45 -0.98
N LEU A 15 -9.38 24.22 -1.27
CA LEU A 15 -8.92 23.01 -1.94
C LEU A 15 -9.19 21.86 -0.97
N ASP A 16 -10.34 21.21 -1.13
CA ASP A 16 -10.57 19.89 -0.55
C ASP A 16 -9.55 18.94 -1.19
N PHE A 17 -8.52 18.60 -0.43
CA PHE A 17 -7.50 17.65 -0.87
C PHE A 17 -8.14 16.27 -0.94
N MET A 18 -8.56 15.88 -2.14
CA MET A 18 -8.81 14.49 -2.46
C MET A 18 -7.51 13.72 -2.23
N PHE A 19 -7.54 12.75 -1.32
CA PHE A 19 -6.67 11.59 -1.37
C PHE A 19 -6.55 11.17 -2.84
N SER A 20 -5.34 11.04 -3.39
CA SER A 20 -5.19 10.61 -4.78
C SER A 20 -4.84 9.13 -4.80
N GLY A 21 -5.83 8.28 -5.11
CA GLY A 21 -5.56 6.91 -5.52
C GLY A 21 -4.91 6.87 -6.91
N MET A 22 -4.41 5.71 -7.31
CA MET A 22 -3.92 5.52 -8.67
C MET A 22 -5.07 5.55 -9.68
N THR A 23 -4.77 5.82 -10.95
CA THR A 23 -5.78 5.81 -12.01
C THR A 23 -6.42 4.43 -12.13
N GLY A 24 -7.69 4.32 -11.72
CA GLY A 24 -8.49 3.09 -11.79
C GLY A 24 -8.90 2.71 -13.22
N GLY A 25 -9.52 1.53 -13.35
CA GLY A 25 -9.95 0.95 -14.62
C GLY A 25 -8.95 -0.03 -15.25
N ASP A 26 -9.27 -0.48 -16.47
CA ASP A 26 -8.53 -1.48 -17.26
C ASP A 26 -8.03 -0.96 -18.62
N GLY A 27 -8.33 0.31 -18.95
CA GLY A 27 -7.88 0.98 -20.18
C GLY A 27 -6.38 1.31 -20.20
N GLU A 28 -5.88 1.77 -21.35
CA GLU A 28 -4.44 2.00 -21.61
C GLU A 28 -3.73 2.93 -20.62
N ASN A 29 -4.45 3.86 -19.99
CA ASN A 29 -3.90 4.81 -19.01
C ASN A 29 -4.09 4.37 -17.55
N SER A 30 -4.65 3.18 -17.31
CA SER A 30 -4.85 2.65 -15.96
C SER A 30 -3.52 2.21 -15.34
N ASP A 31 -3.48 2.21 -14.01
CA ASP A 31 -2.35 1.60 -13.29
C ASP A 31 -2.21 0.10 -13.60
N ALA A 32 -3.33 -0.58 -13.87
CA ALA A 32 -3.33 -1.99 -14.22
C ALA A 32 -2.45 -2.31 -15.45
N GLN A 33 -2.37 -1.39 -16.42
CA GLN A 33 -1.59 -1.55 -17.66
C GLN A 33 -0.18 -0.90 -17.60
N ASN A 34 0.09 -0.02 -16.63
CA ASN A 34 1.32 0.78 -16.58
C ASN A 34 2.23 0.50 -15.37
N SER A 35 2.04 -0.64 -14.70
CA SER A 35 2.71 -0.97 -13.43
C SER A 35 3.82 -2.03 -13.53
N THR A 36 4.38 -2.24 -14.73
CA THR A 36 5.39 -3.29 -15.00
C THR A 36 6.70 -3.07 -14.24
N TRP A 37 7.10 -1.82 -14.03
CA TRP A 37 8.32 -1.48 -13.29
C TRP A 37 8.18 -1.85 -11.80
N GLN A 38 7.06 -1.50 -11.18
CA GLN A 38 6.72 -1.87 -9.81
C GLN A 38 6.70 -3.38 -9.66
N ALA A 39 6.03 -4.10 -10.57
CA ALA A 39 5.95 -5.56 -10.57
C ALA A 39 7.35 -6.22 -10.58
N ARG A 40 8.25 -5.74 -11.45
CA ARG A 40 9.63 -6.25 -11.54
C ARG A 40 10.40 -6.03 -10.25
N MET A 41 10.31 -4.85 -9.65
CA MET A 41 11.03 -4.52 -8.42
C MET A 41 10.53 -5.33 -7.22
N VAL A 42 9.21 -5.55 -7.12
CA VAL A 42 8.64 -6.42 -6.09
C VAL A 42 9.12 -7.86 -6.29
N ALA A 43 9.03 -8.41 -7.51
CA ALA A 43 9.47 -9.77 -7.81
C ALA A 43 10.95 -10.02 -7.46
N MET A 44 11.83 -9.03 -7.65
CA MET A 44 13.25 -9.13 -7.27
C MET A 44 13.48 -9.11 -5.75
N THR A 45 12.53 -8.61 -4.97
CA THR A 45 12.70 -8.38 -3.53
C THR A 45 11.91 -9.38 -2.67
N LEU A 46 10.81 -9.93 -3.19
CA LEU A 46 9.99 -10.95 -2.53
C LEU A 46 10.79 -12.16 -2.00
N PRO A 47 11.85 -12.66 -2.66
CA PRO A 47 12.66 -13.75 -2.11
C PRO A 47 13.19 -13.48 -0.69
N LYS A 48 13.46 -12.22 -0.33
CA LYS A 48 13.86 -11.85 1.04
C LYS A 48 12.75 -12.09 2.05
N LEU A 49 11.53 -11.70 1.71
CA LEU A 49 10.35 -12.02 2.52
C LEU A 49 10.15 -13.54 2.64
N PHE A 50 10.42 -14.29 1.58
CA PHE A 50 10.27 -15.74 1.61
C PHE A 50 11.25 -16.42 2.57
N GLU A 51 12.48 -15.90 2.68
CA GLU A 51 13.45 -16.33 3.69
C GLU A 51 12.93 -16.05 5.11
N ASP A 52 12.38 -14.86 5.35
CA ASP A 52 11.80 -14.52 6.65
C ASP A 52 10.60 -15.41 7.00
N ILE A 53 9.71 -15.69 6.04
CA ILE A 53 8.57 -16.60 6.22
C ILE A 53 9.03 -18.01 6.62
N LYS A 54 10.15 -18.51 6.09
CA LYS A 54 10.70 -19.81 6.50
C LYS A 54 11.08 -19.85 7.98
N SER A 55 11.49 -18.73 8.55
CA SER A 55 11.83 -18.63 9.97
C SER A 55 10.66 -18.21 10.87
N MET A 56 9.55 -17.77 10.28
CA MET A 56 8.38 -17.28 10.99
C MET A 56 7.76 -18.37 11.88
N SER A 57 7.28 -17.97 13.06
CA SER A 57 6.47 -18.84 13.92
C SER A 57 5.09 -19.02 13.32
N LEU A 58 4.64 -20.26 13.17
CA LEU A 58 3.31 -20.55 12.64
C LEU A 58 2.27 -20.42 13.75
N THR A 59 1.08 -19.96 13.37
CA THR A 59 -0.07 -19.97 14.26
C THR A 59 -0.63 -21.39 14.36
N ASP A 60 -1.30 -21.68 15.47
CA ASP A 60 -1.96 -22.97 15.67
C ASP A 60 -3.03 -23.22 14.60
N ARG A 61 -3.35 -24.50 14.39
CA ARG A 61 -4.25 -25.03 13.35
C ARG A 61 -5.58 -24.28 13.19
N ASP A 62 -6.14 -23.78 14.30
CA ASP A 62 -7.47 -23.18 14.33
C ASP A 62 -7.47 -21.66 14.07
N GLN A 63 -6.30 -21.06 13.79
CA GLN A 63 -6.19 -19.63 13.52
C GLN A 63 -6.08 -19.32 12.03
N VAL A 64 -6.94 -18.41 11.57
CA VAL A 64 -6.87 -17.84 10.21
C VAL A 64 -5.58 -17.05 10.05
N PHE A 65 -4.80 -17.36 9.02
CA PHE A 65 -3.59 -16.62 8.65
C PHE A 65 -3.98 -15.37 7.86
N ARG A 66 -3.69 -14.19 8.42
CA ARG A 66 -4.12 -12.90 7.90
C ARG A 66 -2.97 -12.14 7.23
N ILE A 67 -3.18 -11.80 5.97
CA ILE A 67 -2.26 -10.98 5.16
C ILE A 67 -2.94 -9.65 4.86
N ALA A 68 -2.23 -8.54 5.00
CA ALA A 68 -2.70 -7.22 4.58
C ALA A 68 -1.77 -6.66 3.50
N ASP A 69 -2.30 -6.22 2.37
CA ASP A 69 -1.58 -5.41 1.38
C ASP A 69 -2.00 -3.95 1.49
N LEU A 70 -1.06 -3.09 1.87
CA LEU A 70 -1.27 -1.71 2.28
C LEU A 70 -0.84 -0.75 1.16
N GLY A 71 -1.83 -0.15 0.50
CA GLY A 71 -1.67 0.58 -0.76
C GLY A 71 -1.77 -0.36 -1.97
N CYS A 72 -2.85 -1.16 -2.02
CA CYS A 72 -3.02 -2.21 -3.02
C CYS A 72 -3.35 -1.71 -4.44
N SER A 73 -3.72 -0.44 -4.59
CA SER A 73 -4.26 0.13 -5.83
C SER A 73 -5.46 -0.68 -6.34
N SER A 74 -5.67 -0.71 -7.65
CA SER A 74 -6.75 -1.45 -8.32
C SER A 74 -6.23 -2.48 -9.33
N GLY A 75 -4.90 -2.52 -9.54
CA GLY A 75 -4.26 -3.32 -10.59
C GLY A 75 -3.96 -4.77 -10.18
N PRO A 76 -3.56 -5.63 -11.13
CA PRO A 76 -3.33 -7.06 -10.88
C PRO A 76 -2.03 -7.36 -10.10
N ASN A 77 -1.18 -6.36 -9.84
CA ASN A 77 0.07 -6.56 -9.10
C ASN A 77 -0.17 -6.95 -7.63
N THR A 78 -1.13 -6.33 -6.95
CA THR A 78 -1.47 -6.69 -5.57
C THR A 78 -1.84 -8.18 -5.45
N ILE A 79 -2.67 -8.66 -6.40
CA ILE A 79 -3.10 -10.06 -6.45
C ILE A 79 -1.90 -11.00 -6.59
N ARG A 80 -1.02 -10.74 -7.58
CA ARG A 80 0.18 -11.56 -7.81
C ARG A 80 1.13 -11.58 -6.62
N ASN A 81 1.35 -10.41 -6.00
CA ASN A 81 2.23 -10.29 -4.84
C ASN A 81 1.70 -11.11 -3.66
N VAL A 82 0.41 -10.96 -3.35
CA VAL A 82 -0.23 -11.70 -2.27
C VAL A 82 -0.25 -13.20 -2.57
N GLU A 83 -0.58 -13.62 -3.80
CA GLU A 83 -0.60 -15.03 -4.17
C GLU A 83 0.77 -15.69 -4.01
N ALA A 84 1.85 -15.01 -4.40
CA ALA A 84 3.21 -15.50 -4.20
C ALA A 84 3.56 -15.65 -2.70
N VAL A 85 3.12 -14.72 -1.85
CA VAL A 85 3.27 -14.84 -0.39
C VAL A 85 2.45 -16.02 0.16
N ILE A 86 1.21 -16.20 -0.31
CA ILE A 86 0.34 -17.31 0.09
C ILE A 86 0.96 -18.67 -0.23
N GLU A 87 1.55 -18.82 -1.41
CA GLU A 87 2.25 -20.04 -1.81
C GLU A 87 3.39 -20.35 -0.85
N GLN A 88 4.20 -19.34 -0.50
CA GLN A 88 5.31 -19.51 0.43
C GLN A 88 4.84 -19.83 1.86
N VAL A 89 3.76 -19.21 2.32
CA VAL A 89 3.14 -19.53 3.62
C VAL A 89 2.66 -20.98 3.64
N ARG A 90 1.93 -21.42 2.61
CA ARG A 90 1.45 -22.81 2.52
C ARG A 90 2.59 -23.82 2.48
N ALA A 91 3.66 -23.54 1.73
CA ALA A 91 4.85 -24.37 1.71
C ALA A 91 5.45 -24.51 3.12
N ARG A 92 5.55 -23.41 3.87
CA ARG A 92 6.06 -23.39 5.24
C ARG A 92 5.20 -24.20 6.22
N TYR A 93 3.86 -24.17 6.09
CA TYR A 93 2.97 -25.01 6.90
C TYR A 93 3.15 -26.49 6.58
N LYS A 94 3.32 -26.84 5.29
CA LYS A 94 3.56 -28.22 4.84
C LYS A 94 4.90 -28.76 5.34
N GLU A 95 5.97 -27.97 5.26
CA GLU A 95 7.31 -28.34 5.74
C GLU A 95 7.36 -28.56 7.25
N ALA A 96 6.50 -27.86 8.01
CA ALA A 96 6.44 -27.96 9.46
C ALA A 96 5.63 -29.16 9.97
N GLU A 97 5.04 -29.96 9.07
CA GLU A 97 4.13 -31.07 9.39
C GLU A 97 3.00 -30.67 10.35
N VAL A 98 2.61 -29.38 10.34
CA VAL A 98 1.45 -28.92 11.11
C VAL A 98 0.21 -29.56 10.48
N ASP A 99 -0.50 -30.40 11.26
CA ASP A 99 -1.66 -31.20 10.83
C ASP A 99 -2.78 -30.33 10.26
N THR A 100 -2.62 -29.96 9.00
CA THR A 100 -3.56 -29.25 8.17
C THR A 100 -3.62 -30.05 6.88
N SER A 101 -4.59 -30.96 6.77
CA SER A 101 -4.80 -31.77 5.56
C SER A 101 -4.95 -30.95 4.28
N SER A 102 -5.15 -29.63 4.40
CA SER A 102 -5.30 -28.65 3.31
C SER A 102 -4.53 -27.31 3.49
N GLY A 103 -3.65 -27.18 4.48
CA GLY A 103 -3.04 -25.89 4.87
C GLY A 103 -3.96 -24.98 5.72
N PRO A 104 -3.48 -23.81 6.18
CA PRO A 104 -4.28 -22.88 6.98
C PRO A 104 -5.36 -22.18 6.15
N GLU A 105 -6.45 -21.77 6.79
CA GLU A 105 -7.36 -20.78 6.22
C GLU A 105 -6.63 -19.44 6.08
N ILE A 106 -6.76 -18.80 4.92
CA ILE A 106 -6.08 -17.54 4.62
C ILE A 106 -7.11 -16.46 4.36
N GLN A 107 -6.94 -15.31 5.03
CA GLN A 107 -7.70 -14.09 4.79
C GLN A 107 -6.76 -12.97 4.36
N VAL A 108 -7.08 -12.35 3.23
CA VAL A 108 -6.34 -11.23 2.65
C VAL A 108 -7.16 -9.96 2.76
N TYR A 109 -6.54 -8.92 3.28
CA TYR A 109 -7.06 -7.56 3.28
C TYR A 109 -6.34 -6.73 2.22
N PHE A 110 -7.10 -6.22 1.27
CA PHE A 110 -6.65 -5.27 0.27
C PHE A 110 -7.01 -3.87 0.76
N GLN A 111 -6.01 -3.14 1.25
CA GLN A 111 -6.21 -1.82 1.80
C GLN A 111 -5.72 -0.74 0.84
N ASP A 112 -6.55 0.28 0.65
CA ASP A 112 -6.19 1.51 -0.05
C ASP A 112 -7.09 2.67 0.43
N LEU A 113 -6.88 3.86 -0.11
CA LEU A 113 -7.66 5.05 0.17
C LEU A 113 -9.13 4.85 -0.27
N PRO A 114 -10.10 5.52 0.37
CA PRO A 114 -11.53 5.34 0.07
C PRO A 114 -11.94 5.63 -1.38
N ASN A 115 -11.13 6.40 -2.12
CA ASN A 115 -11.40 6.75 -3.51
C ASN A 115 -10.74 5.80 -4.53
N THR A 116 -10.06 4.75 -4.07
CA THR A 116 -9.49 3.72 -4.94
C THR A 116 -10.60 2.88 -5.57
N ASP A 117 -10.38 2.46 -6.82
CA ASP A 117 -11.36 1.68 -7.59
C ASP A 117 -11.35 0.19 -7.19
N PHE A 118 -11.90 -0.09 -6.01
CA PHE A 118 -12.07 -1.46 -5.51
C PHE A 118 -12.96 -2.32 -6.43
N ASN A 119 -13.85 -1.73 -7.23
CA ASN A 119 -14.68 -2.50 -8.17
C ASN A 119 -13.81 -3.17 -9.24
N THR A 120 -12.82 -2.44 -9.77
CA THR A 120 -11.85 -3.01 -10.71
C THR A 120 -11.00 -4.09 -10.06
N LEU A 121 -10.51 -3.87 -8.83
CA LEU A 121 -9.77 -4.90 -8.09
C LEU A 121 -10.60 -6.19 -7.91
N ILE A 122 -11.86 -6.05 -7.47
CA ILE A 122 -12.78 -7.17 -7.26
C ILE A 122 -13.01 -7.91 -8.58
N LYS A 123 -13.26 -7.20 -9.69
CA LYS A 123 -13.37 -7.83 -11.01
C LYS A 123 -12.13 -8.65 -11.34
N PHE A 124 -10.92 -8.11 -11.16
CA PHE A 124 -9.68 -8.84 -11.40
C PHE A 124 -9.50 -10.07 -10.51
N LEU A 125 -9.91 -10.01 -9.24
CA LEU A 125 -9.85 -11.16 -8.32
C LEU A 125 -10.75 -12.33 -8.77
N PHE A 126 -11.91 -12.01 -9.36
CA PHE A 126 -12.90 -13.01 -9.77
C PHE A 126 -12.87 -13.35 -11.26
N SER A 127 -12.13 -12.61 -12.09
CA SER A 127 -12.00 -12.86 -13.53
C SER A 127 -10.74 -13.64 -13.92
N GLN A 128 -9.87 -14.03 -12.98
CA GLN A 128 -8.71 -14.86 -13.29
C GLN A 128 -9.16 -16.22 -13.84
N PRO A 129 -8.57 -16.73 -14.94
CA PRO A 129 -8.87 -18.07 -15.43
C PRO A 129 -8.51 -19.09 -14.36
N ARG A 130 -9.52 -19.77 -13.82
CA ARG A 130 -9.36 -20.88 -12.87
C ARG A 130 -9.42 -22.18 -13.67
N SER A 131 -8.45 -23.06 -13.49
CA SER A 131 -8.60 -24.44 -13.96
C SER A 131 -9.82 -25.11 -13.29
N ASP A 132 -10.36 -26.18 -13.87
CA ASP A 132 -11.52 -26.88 -13.31
C ASP A 132 -11.27 -27.41 -11.89
N GLU A 133 -10.01 -27.65 -11.52
CA GLU A 133 -9.53 -28.04 -10.19
C GLU A 133 -9.34 -26.84 -9.23
N GLU A 134 -9.18 -25.62 -9.75
CA GLU A 134 -8.99 -24.35 -8.99
C GLU A 134 -10.27 -23.51 -8.86
N LYS A 135 -11.45 -24.08 -9.11
CA LYS A 135 -12.74 -23.37 -8.97
C LYS A 135 -13.00 -22.83 -7.56
N VAL A 136 -12.29 -23.33 -6.55
CA VAL A 136 -12.36 -22.85 -5.17
C VAL A 136 -11.46 -21.63 -4.99
N GLN A 137 -12.04 -20.55 -4.48
CA GLN A 137 -11.32 -19.35 -4.08
C GLN A 137 -10.15 -19.71 -3.16
N LYS A 138 -8.91 -19.38 -3.56
CA LYS A 138 -7.68 -19.76 -2.84
C LYS A 138 -7.58 -19.14 -1.44
N TYR A 139 -8.29 -18.05 -1.16
CA TYR A 139 -8.26 -17.32 0.11
C TYR A 139 -9.46 -16.38 0.22
N MET A 140 -9.92 -16.11 1.43
CA MET A 140 -10.93 -15.07 1.69
C MET A 140 -10.33 -13.70 1.40
N SER A 141 -11.06 -12.83 0.70
CA SER A 141 -10.63 -11.46 0.40
C SER A 141 -11.57 -10.43 1.02
N ALA A 142 -11.00 -9.32 1.49
CA ALA A 142 -11.75 -8.18 2.00
C ALA A 142 -11.08 -6.88 1.56
N ALA A 143 -11.89 -5.91 1.11
CA ALA A 143 -11.43 -4.55 0.88
C ALA A 143 -11.46 -3.76 2.20
N VAL A 144 -10.43 -2.95 2.45
CA VAL A 144 -10.33 -2.10 3.65
C VAL A 144 -10.07 -0.65 3.20
N PRO A 145 -11.11 0.18 3.07
CA PRO A 145 -10.93 1.58 2.71
C PRO A 145 -10.42 2.39 3.93
N GLY A 146 -9.34 3.13 3.76
CA GLY A 146 -8.79 4.00 4.81
C GLY A 146 -7.35 4.43 4.53
N SER A 147 -6.80 5.32 5.35
CA SER A 147 -5.37 5.64 5.29
C SER A 147 -4.57 4.62 6.09
N PHE A 148 -3.48 4.10 5.51
CA PHE A 148 -2.54 3.27 6.27
C PHE A 148 -1.71 4.05 7.28
N TYR A 149 -1.81 5.37 7.34
CA TYR A 149 -1.16 6.14 8.40
C TYR A 149 -1.94 6.05 9.71
N ASP A 150 -3.13 5.47 9.67
CA ASP A 150 -4.00 5.27 10.82
C ASP A 150 -4.18 3.78 11.12
N ARG A 151 -4.94 3.51 12.18
CA ARG A 151 -5.34 2.16 12.60
C ARG A 151 -6.44 1.65 11.67
N LEU A 152 -6.24 0.44 11.15
CA LEU A 152 -7.10 -0.26 10.20
C LEU A 152 -7.60 -1.59 10.76
N PHE A 153 -6.81 -2.23 11.62
CA PHE A 153 -7.10 -3.57 12.11
C PHE A 153 -7.17 -3.62 13.65
N PRO A 154 -7.87 -4.63 14.21
CA PRO A 154 -7.79 -4.92 15.63
C PRO A 154 -6.36 -5.28 16.07
N LYS A 155 -6.15 -5.27 17.39
CA LYS A 155 -4.83 -5.55 17.96
C LYS A 155 -4.37 -6.97 17.65
N SER A 156 -3.12 -7.12 17.20
CA SER A 156 -2.45 -8.40 17.01
C SER A 156 -3.22 -9.41 16.14
N THR A 157 -3.91 -8.95 15.11
CA THR A 157 -4.64 -9.81 14.18
C THR A 157 -3.90 -10.11 12.89
N ILE A 158 -2.97 -9.25 12.45
CA ILE A 158 -2.28 -9.41 11.16
C ILE A 158 -1.01 -10.26 11.35
N ASN A 159 -0.82 -11.26 10.48
CA ASN A 159 0.38 -12.10 10.49
C ASN A 159 1.46 -11.52 9.57
N ILE A 160 1.08 -11.09 8.37
CA ILE A 160 1.98 -10.45 7.41
C ILE A 160 1.33 -9.19 6.87
N ALA A 161 2.05 -8.07 6.93
CA ALA A 161 1.67 -6.84 6.23
C ALA A 161 2.68 -6.53 5.12
N LEU A 162 2.17 -6.24 3.93
CA LEU A 162 2.92 -5.79 2.77
C LEU A 162 2.62 -4.31 2.54
N SER A 163 3.63 -3.53 2.17
CA SER A 163 3.42 -2.23 1.54
C SER A 163 4.43 -2.04 0.43
N THR A 164 3.97 -2.10 -0.82
CA THR A 164 4.83 -2.00 -2.00
C THR A 164 4.51 -0.76 -2.80
N PHE A 165 5.49 0.13 -2.94
CA PHE A 165 5.40 1.39 -3.69
C PHE A 165 4.29 2.33 -3.23
N ALA A 166 4.02 2.38 -1.92
CA ALA A 166 2.98 3.25 -1.38
C ALA A 166 3.48 4.25 -0.31
N LEU A 167 4.44 3.87 0.52
CA LEU A 167 4.95 4.72 1.63
C LEU A 167 5.66 6.02 1.21
N HIS A 168 5.94 6.22 -0.09
CA HIS A 168 6.50 7.48 -0.58
C HIS A 168 5.42 8.57 -0.80
N TRP A 169 4.14 8.21 -0.71
CA TRP A 169 3.02 9.14 -0.72
C TRP A 169 2.75 9.68 0.68
N LEU A 170 3.07 10.96 0.90
CA LEU A 170 2.85 11.62 2.18
C LEU A 170 1.36 11.79 2.48
N SER A 171 1.01 11.81 3.77
CA SER A 171 -0.36 12.03 4.21
C SER A 171 -0.89 13.41 3.84
N GLU A 172 0.01 14.41 3.78
CA GLU A 172 -0.28 15.77 3.38
C GLU A 172 0.97 16.47 2.83
N ILE A 173 0.75 17.60 2.14
CA ILE A 173 1.85 18.47 1.75
C ILE A 173 2.16 19.38 2.96
N PRO A 174 3.43 19.52 3.38
CA PRO A 174 3.78 20.33 4.54
C PRO A 174 3.25 21.77 4.43
N ALA A 175 2.60 22.29 5.48
CA ALA A 175 2.03 23.64 5.46
C ALA A 175 3.08 24.72 5.11
N ALA A 176 4.30 24.57 5.65
CA ALA A 176 5.41 25.48 5.42
C ALA A 176 5.86 25.57 3.95
N VAL A 177 5.57 24.56 3.10
CA VAL A 177 5.93 24.64 1.67
C VAL A 177 4.88 25.37 0.83
N ARG A 178 3.68 25.60 1.39
CA ARG A 178 2.57 26.32 0.76
C ARG A 178 2.50 27.79 1.20
N ASP A 179 3.08 28.12 2.35
CA ASP A 179 3.12 29.48 2.88
C ASP A 179 4.17 30.33 2.15
N LYS A 180 3.74 31.39 1.46
CA LYS A 180 4.62 32.32 0.72
C LYS A 180 5.61 33.06 1.62
N ALA A 181 5.33 33.20 2.91
CA ALA A 181 6.23 33.86 3.86
C ALA A 181 7.30 32.91 4.43
N SER A 182 7.12 31.60 4.25
CA SER A 182 8.03 30.58 4.80
C SER A 182 9.30 30.43 3.95
N PRO A 183 10.47 30.23 4.57
CA PRO A 183 11.70 29.89 3.83
C PRO A 183 11.60 28.54 3.09
N ALA A 184 10.63 27.70 3.46
CA ALA A 184 10.34 26.43 2.81
C ALA A 184 9.35 26.55 1.63
N TYR A 185 8.84 27.75 1.32
CA TYR A 185 7.90 27.97 0.22
C TYR A 185 8.46 27.42 -1.10
N ASN A 186 7.79 26.43 -1.71
CA ASN A 186 8.32 25.81 -2.94
C ASN A 186 7.95 26.58 -4.22
N GLY A 187 7.40 27.79 -4.12
CA GLY A 187 7.14 28.63 -5.30
C GLY A 187 6.11 28.06 -6.28
N GLY A 188 5.26 27.12 -5.85
CA GLY A 188 4.36 26.38 -6.74
C GLY A 188 5.04 25.26 -7.54
N ASN A 189 6.33 24.97 -7.30
CA ASN A 189 7.00 23.82 -7.90
C ASN A 189 6.48 22.51 -7.31
N THR A 190 6.33 21.50 -8.16
CA THR A 190 5.94 20.14 -7.76
C THR A 190 7.15 19.23 -7.49
N GLN A 191 8.36 19.67 -7.83
CA GLN A 191 9.59 18.90 -7.65
C GLN A 191 10.37 19.37 -6.42
N ILE A 192 10.90 18.42 -5.65
CA ILE A 192 11.68 18.67 -4.42
C ILE A 192 13.20 18.69 -4.70
N LYS A 193 13.65 18.03 -5.78
CA LYS A 193 15.09 17.80 -6.05
C LYS A 193 15.90 19.10 -6.12
N ARG A 194 15.33 20.14 -6.73
CA ARG A 194 15.96 21.46 -6.92
C ARG A 194 15.44 22.53 -5.96
N SER A 195 14.69 22.12 -4.93
CA SER A 195 14.13 23.05 -3.94
C SER A 195 15.16 23.46 -2.90
N SER A 196 14.82 24.49 -2.12
CA SER A 196 15.64 24.95 -1.00
C SER A 196 15.84 23.84 0.04
N LEU A 197 16.90 23.97 0.85
CA LEU A 197 17.13 23.07 1.97
C LEU A 197 15.92 23.04 2.92
N ALA A 198 15.35 24.21 3.24
CA ALA A 198 14.17 24.32 4.09
C ALA A 198 12.95 23.57 3.51
N THR A 199 12.74 23.59 2.19
CA THR A 199 11.70 22.78 1.54
C THR A 199 12.00 21.29 1.68
N LYS A 200 13.24 20.87 1.41
CA LYS A 200 13.67 19.46 1.52
C LYS A 200 13.48 18.95 2.95
N GLU A 201 13.82 19.74 3.95
CA GLU A 201 13.65 19.44 5.38
C GLU A 201 12.17 19.37 5.77
N ALA A 202 11.34 20.30 5.31
CA ALA A 202 9.90 20.27 5.57
C ALA A 202 9.24 18.98 5.06
N PHE A 203 9.61 18.51 3.87
CA PHE A 203 9.14 17.23 3.33
C PHE A 203 9.71 16.03 4.10
N ALA A 204 10.99 16.07 4.49
CA ALA A 204 11.61 14.99 5.27
C ALA A 204 10.96 14.84 6.65
N GLU A 205 10.64 15.96 7.30
CA GLU A 205 9.93 15.99 8.58
C GLU A 205 8.51 15.42 8.46
N GLN A 206 7.79 15.74 7.38
CA GLN A 206 6.49 15.12 7.11
C GLN A 206 6.61 13.61 6.88
N ALA A 207 7.57 13.19 6.05
CA ALA A 207 7.82 11.77 5.80
C ALA A 207 8.17 11.02 7.09
N LYS A 208 8.94 11.65 7.98
CA LYS A 208 9.25 11.09 9.29
C LYS A 208 7.99 10.89 10.14
N ARG A 209 7.15 11.91 10.28
CA ARG A 209 5.90 11.82 11.06
C ARG A 209 4.97 10.74 10.51
N ASP A 210 4.86 10.68 9.19
CA ASP A 210 4.03 9.71 8.49
C ASP A 210 4.54 8.28 8.70
N LEU A 211 5.85 8.06 8.59
CA LEU A 211 6.47 6.76 8.85
C LEU A 211 6.33 6.35 10.33
N ASP A 212 6.53 7.28 11.26
CA ASP A 212 6.36 7.02 12.70
C ASP A 212 4.91 6.59 13.00
N ARG A 213 3.91 7.28 12.41
CA ARG A 213 2.49 6.92 12.52
C ARG A 213 2.19 5.55 11.91
N PHE A 214 2.68 5.31 10.69
CA PHE A 214 2.53 4.03 10.02
C PHE A 214 3.07 2.88 10.88
N LEU A 215 4.32 2.99 11.33
CA LEU A 215 4.98 1.96 12.14
C LEU A 215 4.27 1.77 13.48
N ALA A 216 3.82 2.83 14.14
CA ALA A 216 3.06 2.73 15.39
C ALA A 216 1.73 1.99 15.20
N ALA A 217 1.01 2.27 14.11
CA ALA A 217 -0.23 1.57 13.80
C ALA A 217 0.04 0.09 13.48
N ARG A 218 1.05 -0.22 12.65
CA ARG A 218 1.43 -1.59 12.31
C ARG A 218 1.90 -2.39 13.51
N ALA A 219 2.69 -1.80 14.39
CA ALA A 219 3.15 -2.46 15.62
C ALA A 219 2.00 -2.87 16.55
N HIS A 220 0.87 -2.16 16.50
CA HIS A 220 -0.31 -2.53 17.26
C HIS A 220 -1.11 -3.67 16.59
N GLU A 221 -1.13 -3.72 15.27
CA GLU A 221 -1.98 -4.61 14.47
C GLU A 221 -1.33 -5.95 14.17
N ILE A 222 -0.02 -5.95 13.99
CA ILE A 222 0.76 -7.14 13.68
C ILE A 222 0.97 -7.95 14.97
N GLY A 223 0.68 -9.24 14.92
CA GLY A 223 0.86 -10.15 16.04
C GLY A 223 2.34 -10.39 16.37
N PRO A 224 2.67 -10.86 17.59
CA PRO A 224 4.03 -11.29 17.91
C PRO A 224 4.57 -12.29 16.89
N GLY A 225 5.80 -12.07 16.41
CA GLY A 225 6.40 -12.90 15.36
C GLY A 225 5.88 -12.65 13.95
N GLY A 226 4.94 -11.70 13.76
CA GLY A 226 4.47 -11.26 12.46
C GLY A 226 5.50 -10.45 11.68
N LEU A 227 5.30 -10.37 10.36
CA LEU A 227 6.24 -9.72 9.45
C LEU A 227 5.63 -8.46 8.84
N LEU A 228 6.45 -7.41 8.73
CA LEU A 228 6.15 -6.20 7.98
C LEU A 228 7.16 -6.07 6.84
N PHE A 229 6.68 -6.18 5.60
CA PHE A 229 7.50 -6.05 4.40
C PHE A 229 7.19 -4.73 3.69
N MET A 230 8.22 -3.91 3.48
CA MET A 230 8.08 -2.58 2.89
C MET A 230 9.05 -2.40 1.73
N ILE A 231 8.52 -1.93 0.59
CA ILE A 231 9.32 -1.47 -0.55
C ILE A 231 8.80 -0.08 -0.91
N PHE A 232 9.65 0.93 -0.88
CA PHE A 232 9.27 2.28 -1.29
C PHE A 232 10.47 3.06 -1.80
N LEU A 233 10.18 4.12 -2.56
CA LEU A 233 11.20 4.98 -3.12
C LEU A 233 11.82 5.84 -2.03
N ILE A 234 13.14 5.83 -1.97
CA ILE A 234 13.92 6.73 -1.12
C ILE A 234 14.78 7.63 -1.99
N ARG A 235 15.07 8.83 -1.49
CA ARG A 235 16.05 9.70 -2.13
C ARG A 235 17.45 9.21 -1.73
N PRO A 236 18.33 8.89 -2.69
CA PRO A 236 19.73 8.60 -2.38
C PRO A 236 20.40 9.85 -1.77
N ASP A 237 21.34 9.64 -0.86
CA ASP A 237 22.11 10.75 -0.29
C ASP A 237 22.87 11.46 -1.42
N GLU A 238 22.93 12.80 -1.40
CA GLU A 238 23.63 13.57 -2.44
C GLU A 238 25.14 13.28 -2.45
N GLN A 239 25.67 12.66 -1.38
CA GLN A 239 27.05 12.15 -1.32
C GLN A 239 27.25 10.76 -1.95
N SER A 240 26.17 10.03 -2.27
CA SER A 240 26.23 8.67 -2.85
C SER A 240 26.34 8.67 -4.38
N GLY A 241 26.89 9.74 -4.95
CA GLY A 241 27.28 9.81 -6.36
C GLY A 241 28.49 8.92 -6.66
N ARG A 242 28.30 7.60 -6.65
CA ARG A 242 29.16 6.58 -7.26
C ARG A 242 28.46 5.23 -7.12
N LEU A 243 27.70 4.86 -8.14
CA LEU A 243 27.54 3.47 -8.58
C LEU A 243 27.84 3.44 -10.07
#